data_AF-A0A3N5R6H3-F1
#
_entry.id   AF-A0A3N5R6H3-F1
#
_cell.length_a   1.000
_cell.length_b   1.000
_cell.length_c   1.000
_cell.angle_alpha   90.00
_cell.angle_beta   90.00
_cell.angle_gamma   90.00
#
_symmetry.space_group_name_H-M   'P 1'
#
loop_
_entity.id
_entity.type
_entity.pdbx_description
1 polymer ?
#
loop_
_entity_poly.entity_id
_entity_poly.type
_entity_poly.pdbx_seq_one_letter_code
_entity_poly.pdbx_strand_id
1 'polypeptide(L)'
;MILDDWVGEQYAPLRMTDEAVEFVKANHTRPFFLYLPFIEPHVAMHPPREWVERFPKEWDDEAYRGQCGYLPHPRPRAGYAAMIALLDHHVGRVLDALDQAGIAERTLVVFTSDNGTTHAHAGDPRFHVGGVDARFFNSTRGLRGYKGSLYEGGIRVPMIARLPGQIAAGSVNETPGYFADWFPTLCDAARLEQPAGLDGQSLWPEMTGTAAPPGRNAMVWVFPEYGGQAAVRLGQYKMIRQGLKTKMPGPWEVYDIEADPGEQHNLAGSRSDLVQEAEMILRREMDDNSVFPLAIPGVNTPADK
;
A
#
# COMPACT_ATOMS: atom_id res chain seq x y z
N MET A 1 -16.84 -3.45 -28.55
CA MET A 1 -16.10 -2.62 -27.58
C MET A 1 -14.83 -2.13 -28.24
N ILE A 2 -14.61 -0.83 -28.26
CA ILE A 2 -13.40 -0.14 -28.71
C ILE A 2 -12.79 0.68 -27.57
N LEU A 3 -11.56 1.18 -27.72
CA LEU A 3 -10.85 1.89 -26.65
C LEU A 3 -11.51 3.22 -26.26
N ASP A 4 -12.29 3.83 -27.16
CA ASP A 4 -12.98 5.09 -26.87
C ASP A 4 -14.30 4.85 -26.13
N ASP A 5 -14.72 3.60 -26.00
CA ASP A 5 -15.87 3.29 -25.15
C ASP A 5 -15.48 3.58 -23.70
N TRP A 6 -16.31 4.38 -23.03
CA TRP A 6 -16.17 4.71 -21.60
C TRP A 6 -15.00 5.63 -21.23
N VAL A 7 -14.42 6.34 -22.20
CA VAL A 7 -13.47 7.43 -21.95
C VAL A 7 -14.23 8.73 -21.69
N GLY A 8 -13.93 9.40 -20.57
CA GLY A 8 -14.52 10.69 -20.24
C GLY A 8 -13.87 11.86 -20.99
N GLU A 9 -14.54 13.01 -21.03
CA GLU A 9 -13.98 14.25 -21.62
C GLU A 9 -12.69 14.72 -20.92
N GLN A 10 -12.52 14.35 -19.66
CA GLN A 10 -11.37 14.69 -18.85
C GLN A 10 -10.78 13.44 -18.20
N TYR A 11 -9.46 13.34 -18.22
CA TYR A 11 -8.73 12.35 -17.44
C TYR A 11 -8.36 12.97 -16.09
N ALA A 12 -9.01 12.53 -15.02
CA ALA A 12 -8.85 13.12 -13.70
C ALA A 12 -7.38 13.18 -13.20
N PRO A 13 -6.54 12.14 -13.37
CA PRO A 13 -5.12 12.19 -12.97
C PRO A 13 -4.32 13.29 -13.65
N LEU A 14 -4.63 13.59 -14.91
CA LEU A 14 -4.00 14.69 -15.64
C LEU A 14 -4.34 16.04 -14.99
N ARG A 15 -5.61 16.25 -14.63
CA ARG A 15 -6.06 17.46 -13.91
C ARG A 15 -5.39 17.58 -12.54
N MET A 16 -5.30 16.48 -11.80
CA MET A 16 -4.61 16.46 -10.50
C MET A 16 -3.15 16.86 -10.64
N THR A 17 -2.48 16.43 -11.71
CA THR A 17 -1.09 16.77 -12.00
C THR A 17 -0.93 18.24 -12.39
N ASP A 18 -1.83 18.75 -13.23
CA ASP A 18 -1.83 20.17 -13.61
C ASP A 18 -1.95 21.07 -12.37
N GLU A 19 -2.90 20.78 -11.48
CA GLU A 19 -3.08 21.52 -10.22
C GLU A 19 -1.87 21.39 -9.30
N ALA A 20 -1.24 20.21 -9.22
CA ALA A 20 -0.02 20.01 -8.43
C ALA A 20 1.15 20.84 -8.95
N VAL A 21 1.35 20.89 -10.27
CA VAL A 21 2.39 21.69 -10.92
C VAL A 21 2.16 23.18 -10.67
N GLU A 22 0.93 23.66 -10.84
CA GLU A 22 0.58 25.06 -10.57
C GLU A 22 0.72 25.39 -9.08
N PHE A 23 0.37 24.47 -8.18
CA PHE A 23 0.59 24.63 -6.75
C PHE A 23 2.07 24.82 -6.42
N VAL A 24 2.97 23.99 -6.98
CA VAL A 24 4.42 24.14 -6.80
C VAL A 24 4.88 25.52 -7.27
N LYS A 25 4.50 25.94 -8.49
CA LYS A 25 4.84 27.25 -9.04
C LYS A 25 4.35 28.39 -8.16
N ALA A 26 3.12 28.32 -7.65
CA ALA A 26 2.54 29.38 -6.82
C ALA A 26 3.16 29.47 -5.42
N ASN A 27 3.74 28.38 -4.90
CA ASN A 27 4.14 28.28 -3.49
C ASN A 27 5.64 28.09 -3.24
N HIS A 28 6.47 27.97 -4.28
CA HIS A 28 7.91 27.67 -4.15
C HIS A 28 8.72 28.63 -3.26
N THR A 29 8.22 29.84 -2.97
CA THR A 29 8.88 30.82 -2.09
C THR A 29 8.68 30.56 -0.60
N ARG A 30 7.81 29.63 -0.20
CA ARG A 30 7.55 29.23 1.19
C ARG A 30 7.52 27.70 1.33
N PRO A 31 7.76 27.14 2.53
CA PRO A 31 7.54 25.72 2.76
C PRO A 31 6.09 25.34 2.47
N PHE A 32 5.89 24.14 1.91
CA PHE A 32 4.57 23.57 1.68
C PHE A 32 4.56 22.07 1.96
N PHE A 33 3.35 21.55 2.18
CA PHE A 33 3.04 20.13 2.15
C PHE A 33 2.05 19.90 1.00
N LEU A 34 2.41 19.01 0.07
CA LEU A 34 1.56 18.61 -1.05
C LEU A 34 1.21 17.13 -0.89
N TYR A 35 -0.05 16.86 -0.61
CA TYR A 35 -0.60 15.51 -0.67
C TYR A 35 -1.27 15.30 -2.03
N LEU A 36 -0.72 14.38 -2.83
CA LEU A 36 -1.17 14.10 -4.19
C LEU A 36 -1.58 12.63 -4.33
N PRO A 37 -2.79 12.24 -3.85
CA PRO A 37 -3.26 10.86 -3.91
C PRO A 37 -3.82 10.55 -5.30
N PHE A 38 -2.96 10.17 -6.24
CA PHE A 38 -3.41 9.72 -7.55
C PHE A 38 -4.46 8.61 -7.43
N ILE A 39 -5.47 8.66 -8.29
CA ILE A 39 -6.48 7.60 -8.37
C ILE A 39 -6.00 6.40 -9.18
N GLU A 40 -4.91 6.54 -9.93
CA GLU A 40 -4.27 5.45 -10.67
C GLU A 40 -3.49 4.52 -9.73
N PRO A 41 -3.44 3.19 -9.98
CA PRO A 41 -4.10 2.48 -11.07
C PRO A 41 -5.46 1.86 -10.64
N HIS A 42 -6.24 2.52 -9.78
CA HIS A 42 -7.53 1.97 -9.34
C HIS A 42 -8.48 1.79 -10.54
N VAL A 43 -9.17 0.65 -10.59
CA VAL A 43 -10.14 0.30 -11.63
C VAL A 43 -11.38 1.21 -11.61
N ALA A 44 -12.10 1.43 -12.71
CA ALA A 44 -11.97 0.82 -14.04
C ALA A 44 -10.79 1.37 -14.87
N MET A 45 -10.16 0.53 -15.70
CA MET A 45 -8.91 0.86 -16.40
C MET A 45 -9.15 1.58 -17.73
N HIS A 46 -9.44 2.89 -17.70
CA HIS A 46 -9.68 3.69 -18.92
C HIS A 46 -8.72 4.87 -19.06
N PRO A 47 -7.40 4.65 -19.23
CA PRO A 47 -6.48 5.71 -19.61
C PRO A 47 -6.71 6.14 -21.07
N PRO A 48 -6.17 7.31 -21.49
CA PRO A 48 -6.29 7.78 -22.86
C PRO A 48 -5.73 6.77 -23.89
N ARG A 49 -6.41 6.66 -25.04
CA ARG A 49 -6.10 5.69 -26.10
C ARG A 49 -4.63 5.68 -26.49
N GLU A 50 -4.05 6.85 -26.68
CA GLU A 50 -2.68 7.04 -27.16
C GLU A 50 -1.62 6.48 -26.20
N TRP A 51 -1.99 6.19 -24.96
CA TRP A 51 -1.14 5.49 -24.00
C TRP A 51 -1.35 3.98 -24.06
N VAL A 52 -2.59 3.51 -24.20
CA VAL A 52 -2.90 2.09 -24.38
C VAL A 52 -2.26 1.54 -25.66
N GLU A 53 -2.23 2.34 -26.72
CA GLU A 53 -1.66 1.96 -28.02
C GLU A 53 -0.12 1.83 -28.00
N ARG A 54 0.57 2.28 -26.93
CA ARG A 54 2.03 2.10 -26.77
C ARG A 54 2.43 0.69 -26.39
N PHE A 55 1.49 -0.12 -25.90
CA PHE A 55 1.75 -1.47 -25.43
C PHE A 55 1.47 -2.50 -26.53
N PRO A 56 2.18 -3.65 -26.53
CA PRO A 56 2.01 -4.71 -27.52
C PRO A 56 0.55 -5.19 -27.62
N LYS A 57 0.07 -5.44 -28.84
CA LYS A 57 -1.30 -5.94 -29.06
C LYS A 57 -1.45 -7.37 -28.54
N GLU A 58 -0.37 -8.13 -28.60
CA GLU A 58 -0.25 -9.54 -28.21
C GLU A 58 -0.43 -9.75 -26.70
N TRP A 59 -0.32 -8.69 -25.89
CA TRP A 59 -0.63 -8.78 -24.47
C TRP A 59 -2.11 -9.12 -24.24
N ASP A 60 -3.01 -8.70 -25.14
CA ASP A 60 -4.45 -8.79 -24.97
C ASP A 60 -5.08 -9.72 -26.03
N ASP A 61 -4.94 -11.02 -25.81
CA ASP A 61 -5.64 -12.08 -26.56
C ASP A 61 -7.11 -12.25 -26.12
N GLU A 62 -7.49 -11.70 -24.97
CA GLU A 62 -8.83 -11.72 -24.43
C GLU A 62 -9.18 -10.36 -23.83
N ALA A 63 -10.37 -9.87 -24.15
CA ALA A 63 -10.86 -8.62 -23.63
C ALA A 63 -11.65 -8.81 -22.34
N TYR A 64 -11.54 -7.85 -21.43
CA TYR A 64 -12.31 -7.83 -20.20
C TYR A 64 -13.75 -7.38 -20.48
N ARG A 65 -14.76 -8.19 -20.15
CA ARG A 65 -16.18 -7.93 -20.45
C ARG A 65 -16.96 -7.41 -19.24
N GLY A 66 -16.29 -7.07 -18.14
CA GLY A 66 -16.94 -6.61 -16.90
C GLY A 66 -17.34 -7.76 -15.97
N GLN A 67 -16.92 -9.00 -16.26
CA GLN A 67 -17.32 -10.19 -15.51
C GLN A 67 -16.79 -10.25 -14.06
N CYS A 68 -15.86 -9.36 -13.70
CA CYS A 68 -15.29 -9.20 -12.36
C CYS A 68 -15.61 -7.80 -11.77
N GLY A 69 -16.75 -7.20 -12.15
CA GLY A 69 -17.17 -5.85 -11.75
C GLY A 69 -16.53 -4.72 -12.55
N TYR A 70 -16.94 -3.47 -12.32
CA TYR A 70 -16.46 -2.31 -13.09
C TYR A 70 -16.75 -2.41 -14.61
N LEU A 71 -16.22 -1.45 -15.36
CA LEU A 71 -16.46 -1.29 -16.78
C LEU A 71 -15.59 -2.24 -17.62
N PRO A 72 -16.08 -2.72 -18.76
CA PRO A 72 -15.34 -3.60 -19.66
C PRO A 72 -14.20 -2.84 -20.34
N HIS A 73 -13.10 -3.53 -20.69
CA HIS A 73 -11.98 -2.92 -21.41
C HIS A 73 -11.46 -3.86 -22.52
N PRO A 74 -11.27 -3.38 -23.77
CA PRO A 74 -10.92 -4.27 -24.89
C PRO A 74 -9.47 -4.75 -24.86
N ARG A 75 -8.60 -4.06 -24.11
CA ARG A 75 -7.17 -4.38 -23.98
C ARG A 75 -6.72 -4.29 -22.51
N PRO A 76 -7.25 -5.11 -21.60
CA PRO A 76 -7.13 -4.92 -20.15
C PRO A 76 -5.69 -4.84 -19.63
N ARG A 77 -4.75 -5.65 -20.16
CA ARG A 77 -3.33 -5.60 -19.76
C ARG A 77 -2.68 -4.31 -20.25
N ALA A 78 -2.87 -3.94 -21.52
CA ALA A 78 -2.36 -2.66 -22.02
C ALA A 78 -2.98 -1.45 -21.29
N GLY A 79 -4.27 -1.53 -20.93
CA GLY A 79 -4.97 -0.51 -20.15
C GLY A 79 -4.34 -0.33 -18.76
N TYR A 80 -4.10 -1.42 -18.04
CA TYR A 80 -3.44 -1.36 -16.73
C TYR A 80 -2.03 -0.77 -16.81
N ALA A 81 -1.22 -1.27 -17.75
CA ALA A 81 0.14 -0.79 -17.93
C ALA A 81 0.20 0.68 -18.38
N ALA A 82 -0.78 1.12 -19.16
CA ALA A 82 -0.93 2.52 -19.54
C ALA A 82 -1.20 3.41 -18.32
N MET A 83 -2.11 3.06 -17.42
CA MET A 83 -2.32 3.83 -16.18
C MET A 83 -1.04 3.96 -15.34
N ILE A 84 -0.25 2.89 -15.23
CA ILE A 84 1.02 2.94 -14.49
C ILE A 84 2.03 3.85 -15.20
N ALA A 85 2.11 3.78 -16.54
CA ALA A 85 2.99 4.66 -17.32
C ALA A 85 2.55 6.13 -17.30
N LEU A 86 1.25 6.40 -17.26
CA LEU A 86 0.72 7.75 -17.05
C LEU A 86 1.04 8.26 -15.64
N LEU A 87 0.85 7.44 -14.60
CA LEU A 87 1.23 7.78 -13.23
C LEU A 87 2.71 8.15 -13.14
N ASP A 88 3.61 7.35 -13.72
CA ASP A 88 5.04 7.65 -13.78
C ASP A 88 5.32 8.98 -14.50
N HIS A 89 4.67 9.21 -15.63
CA HIS A 89 4.76 10.49 -16.35
C HIS A 89 4.26 11.67 -15.51
N HIS A 90 3.16 11.50 -14.78
CA HIS A 90 2.60 12.50 -13.88
C HIS A 90 3.56 12.85 -12.73
N VAL A 91 4.18 11.85 -12.12
CA VAL A 91 5.25 12.04 -11.13
C VAL A 91 6.41 12.82 -11.74
N GLY A 92 6.85 12.44 -12.94
CA GLY A 92 7.90 13.16 -13.69
C GLY A 92 7.58 14.65 -13.85
N ARG A 93 6.35 15.00 -14.24
CA ARG A 93 5.91 16.40 -14.38
C ARG A 93 5.99 17.19 -13.06
N VAL A 94 5.69 16.56 -11.93
CA VAL A 94 5.81 17.19 -10.61
C VAL A 94 7.28 17.39 -10.25
N LEU A 95 8.14 16.40 -10.49
CA LEU A 95 9.58 16.52 -10.26
C LEU A 95 10.21 17.63 -11.13
N ASP A 96 9.86 17.69 -12.41
CA ASP A 96 10.29 18.76 -13.32
C ASP A 96 9.87 20.14 -12.81
N ALA A 97 8.67 20.27 -12.24
CA ALA A 97 8.21 21.52 -11.65
C ALA A 97 9.02 21.93 -10.42
N LEU A 98 9.45 20.97 -9.58
CA LEU A 98 10.35 21.24 -8.45
C LEU A 98 11.74 21.69 -8.93
N ASP A 99 12.26 21.07 -9.99
CA ASP A 99 13.55 21.42 -10.61
C ASP A 99 13.49 22.83 -11.24
N GLN A 100 12.46 23.11 -12.03
CA GLN A 100 12.25 24.42 -12.66
C GLN A 100 12.07 25.55 -11.63
N ALA A 101 11.42 25.25 -10.50
CA ALA A 101 11.28 26.20 -9.40
C ALA A 101 12.57 26.35 -8.55
N GLY A 102 13.60 25.53 -8.79
CA GLY A 102 14.86 25.56 -8.05
C GLY A 102 14.73 25.08 -6.61
N ILE A 103 13.79 24.18 -6.32
CA ILE A 103 13.49 23.72 -4.95
C ILE A 103 13.68 22.23 -4.73
N ALA A 104 14.03 21.45 -5.77
CA ALA A 104 14.15 20.00 -5.68
C ALA A 104 15.13 19.51 -4.59
N GLU A 105 16.24 20.22 -4.38
CA GLU A 105 17.26 19.88 -3.37
C GLU A 105 16.77 20.10 -1.92
N ARG A 106 15.65 20.80 -1.72
CA ARG A 106 15.05 21.10 -0.42
C ARG A 106 13.62 20.57 -0.28
N THR A 107 13.21 19.65 -1.15
CA THR A 107 11.88 19.02 -1.11
C THR A 107 12.04 17.52 -0.85
N LEU A 108 11.49 17.06 0.27
CA LEU A 108 11.33 15.64 0.53
C LEU A 108 10.19 15.12 -0.35
N VAL A 109 10.52 14.23 -1.29
CA VAL A 109 9.55 13.52 -2.12
C VAL A 109 9.39 12.11 -1.59
N VAL A 110 8.16 11.72 -1.31
CA VAL A 110 7.79 10.36 -0.90
C VAL A 110 6.78 9.82 -1.90
N PHE A 111 7.07 8.66 -2.50
CA PHE A 111 6.16 7.91 -3.35
C PHE A 111 5.85 6.57 -2.70
N THR A 112 4.57 6.23 -2.58
CA THR A 112 4.11 4.97 -1.98
C THR A 112 2.74 4.56 -2.55
N SER A 113 2.29 3.34 -2.22
CA SER A 113 0.91 2.88 -2.43
C SER A 113 0.13 2.81 -1.11
N ASP A 114 -1.20 2.80 -1.18
CA ASP A 114 -2.11 2.70 -0.04
C ASP A 114 -2.38 1.23 0.38
N ASN A 115 -2.24 0.28 -0.54
CA ASN A 115 -2.31 -1.16 -0.31
C ASN A 115 -1.69 -1.95 -1.48
N GLY A 116 -1.65 -3.28 -1.35
CA GLY A 116 -1.25 -4.20 -2.41
C GLY A 116 -2.21 -4.23 -3.60
N THR A 117 -1.84 -4.97 -4.65
CA THR A 117 -2.63 -5.06 -5.89
C THR A 117 -4.02 -5.66 -5.67
N THR A 118 -4.97 -5.34 -6.57
CA THR A 118 -6.38 -5.74 -6.44
C THR A 118 -6.57 -7.27 -6.35
N HIS A 119 -7.62 -7.71 -5.67
CA HIS A 119 -7.85 -9.12 -5.36
C HIS A 119 -8.41 -9.93 -6.53
N ALA A 120 -8.08 -11.21 -6.55
CA ALA A 120 -8.60 -12.17 -7.51
C ALA A 120 -10.12 -12.28 -7.39
N HIS A 121 -10.80 -12.48 -8.52
CA HIS A 121 -12.24 -12.74 -8.53
C HIS A 121 -12.47 -14.25 -8.65
N ALA A 122 -13.25 -14.83 -7.73
CA ALA A 122 -13.45 -16.29 -7.67
C ALA A 122 -14.05 -16.90 -8.94
N GLY A 123 -14.76 -16.11 -9.74
CA GLY A 123 -15.40 -16.54 -10.99
C GLY A 123 -14.54 -16.39 -12.25
N ASP A 124 -13.31 -15.88 -12.16
CA ASP A 124 -12.46 -15.66 -13.32
C ASP A 124 -11.03 -16.17 -13.09
N PRO A 125 -10.56 -17.15 -13.88
CA PRO A 125 -9.26 -17.76 -13.68
C PRO A 125 -8.12 -16.88 -14.18
N ARG A 126 -8.38 -15.71 -14.77
CA ARG A 126 -7.39 -14.79 -15.34
C ARG A 126 -7.46 -13.41 -14.68
N PHE A 127 -8.59 -12.74 -14.81
CA PHE A 127 -8.77 -11.36 -14.37
C PHE A 127 -9.10 -11.26 -12.89
N HIS A 128 -8.43 -10.32 -12.25
CA HIS A 128 -8.76 -9.83 -10.93
C HIS A 128 -9.86 -8.77 -11.06
N VAL A 129 -10.34 -8.25 -9.93
CA VAL A 129 -11.40 -7.24 -9.92
C VAL A 129 -11.10 -6.08 -10.86
N GLY A 130 -12.09 -5.73 -11.69
CA GLY A 130 -12.01 -4.65 -12.67
C GLY A 130 -11.08 -4.90 -13.87
N GLY A 131 -10.70 -6.16 -14.11
CA GLY A 131 -9.99 -6.58 -15.34
C GLY A 131 -8.46 -6.62 -15.21
N VAL A 132 -7.90 -6.33 -14.03
CA VAL A 132 -6.45 -6.38 -13.81
C VAL A 132 -5.95 -7.82 -13.93
N ASP A 133 -4.85 -8.05 -14.64
CA ASP A 133 -4.19 -9.35 -14.66
C ASP A 133 -2.93 -9.31 -13.77
N ALA A 134 -3.13 -9.33 -12.46
CA ALA A 134 -2.04 -9.20 -11.49
C ALA A 134 -1.01 -10.33 -11.58
N ARG A 135 -1.38 -11.49 -12.14
CA ARG A 135 -0.46 -12.61 -12.37
C ARG A 135 0.44 -12.35 -13.58
N PHE A 136 -0.12 -11.87 -14.68
CA PHE A 136 0.67 -11.48 -15.86
C PHE A 136 1.75 -10.44 -15.50
N PHE A 137 1.43 -9.47 -14.65
CA PHE A 137 2.37 -8.45 -14.19
C PHE A 137 3.21 -8.85 -12.97
N ASN A 138 3.01 -10.06 -12.43
CA ASN A 138 3.64 -10.51 -11.18
C ASN A 138 3.55 -9.46 -10.05
N SER A 139 2.38 -8.84 -9.90
CA SER A 139 2.20 -7.62 -9.11
C SER A 139 2.46 -7.81 -7.61
N THR A 140 2.39 -9.03 -7.08
CA THR A 140 2.74 -9.33 -5.68
C THR A 140 4.14 -9.89 -5.52
N ARG A 141 4.88 -10.16 -6.61
CA ARG A 141 6.23 -10.73 -6.59
C ARG A 141 6.36 -12.00 -5.72
N GLY A 142 5.36 -12.87 -5.76
CA GLY A 142 5.32 -14.12 -4.97
C GLY A 142 4.89 -13.95 -3.51
N LEU A 143 4.58 -12.72 -3.06
CA LEU A 143 3.97 -12.49 -1.75
C LEU A 143 2.53 -13.00 -1.74
N ARG A 144 2.08 -13.49 -0.58
CA ARG A 144 0.75 -14.09 -0.40
C ARG A 144 -0.31 -13.03 -0.20
N GLY A 145 -1.49 -13.26 -0.77
CA GLY A 145 -2.63 -12.36 -0.63
C GLY A 145 -2.57 -11.15 -1.56
N TYR A 146 -3.64 -10.36 -1.52
CA TYR A 146 -3.92 -9.20 -2.36
C TYR A 146 -4.62 -8.12 -1.52
N LYS A 147 -5.01 -7.00 -2.11
CA LYS A 147 -5.82 -5.95 -1.48
C LYS A 147 -6.97 -6.54 -0.65
N GLY A 148 -7.06 -6.12 0.60
CA GLY A 148 -8.05 -6.62 1.56
C GLY A 148 -7.58 -7.85 2.35
N SER A 149 -6.34 -8.29 2.17
CA SER A 149 -5.71 -9.30 3.01
C SER A 149 -4.61 -8.68 3.88
N LEU A 150 -4.45 -9.19 5.10
CA LEU A 150 -3.31 -8.85 5.97
C LEU A 150 -2.07 -9.72 5.71
N TYR A 151 -2.08 -10.63 4.74
CA TYR A 151 -0.87 -11.27 4.21
C TYR A 151 0.03 -10.25 3.46
N GLU A 152 1.31 -10.54 3.30
CA GLU A 152 2.33 -9.60 2.79
C GLU A 152 1.96 -8.99 1.43
N GLY A 153 1.34 -9.73 0.52
CA GLY A 153 0.90 -9.23 -0.78
C GLY A 153 -0.25 -8.23 -0.73
N GLY A 154 -0.96 -8.13 0.40
CA GLY A 154 -2.01 -7.15 0.64
C GLY A 154 -1.54 -5.86 1.34
N ILE A 155 -0.46 -5.94 2.13
CA ILE A 155 0.02 -4.82 2.97
C ILE A 155 1.42 -4.31 2.63
N ARG A 156 2.26 -5.09 1.94
CA ARG A 156 3.59 -4.67 1.51
C ARG A 156 3.49 -3.87 0.22
N VAL A 157 3.93 -2.63 0.26
CA VAL A 157 3.81 -1.65 -0.82
C VAL A 157 5.17 -1.10 -1.24
N PRO A 158 5.33 -0.66 -2.50
CA PRO A 158 6.54 0.07 -2.89
C PRO A 158 6.62 1.38 -2.11
N MET A 159 7.85 1.78 -1.75
CA MET A 159 8.12 3.06 -1.13
C MET A 159 9.45 3.61 -1.64
N ILE A 160 9.47 4.88 -2.02
CA ILE A 160 10.67 5.62 -2.41
C ILE A 160 10.63 6.95 -1.66
N ALA A 161 11.71 7.30 -0.95
CA ALA A 161 11.95 8.64 -0.43
C ALA A 161 13.18 9.26 -1.08
N ARG A 162 13.08 10.55 -1.43
CA ARG A 162 14.16 11.34 -2.03
C ARG A 162 14.24 12.69 -1.33
N LEU A 163 15.40 12.99 -0.74
CA LEU A 163 15.80 14.34 -0.36
C LEU A 163 17.31 14.47 -0.58
N PRO A 164 17.74 15.15 -1.66
CA PRO A 164 19.16 15.31 -1.97
C PRO A 164 19.96 15.90 -0.80
N GLY A 165 21.16 15.38 -0.59
CA GLY A 165 22.06 15.81 0.50
C GLY A 165 21.67 15.36 1.91
N GLN A 166 20.52 14.71 2.10
CA GLN A 166 20.06 14.18 3.39
C GLN A 166 19.83 12.66 3.35
N ILE A 167 19.23 12.17 2.27
CA ILE A 167 18.99 10.74 2.05
C ILE A 167 19.98 10.24 1.00
N ALA A 168 20.67 9.13 1.28
CA ALA A 168 21.63 8.54 0.35
C ALA A 168 20.94 8.09 -0.94
N ALA A 169 21.47 8.52 -2.10
CA ALA A 169 20.90 8.14 -3.39
C ALA A 169 21.20 6.68 -3.72
N GLY A 170 20.21 5.98 -4.29
CA GLY A 170 20.38 4.59 -4.75
C GLY A 170 20.55 3.55 -3.64
N SER A 171 20.34 3.92 -2.38
CA SER A 171 20.38 2.98 -1.25
C SER A 171 19.06 2.23 -1.10
N VAL A 172 19.14 1.02 -0.56
CA VAL A 172 17.99 0.24 -0.08
C VAL A 172 18.05 0.20 1.44
N ASN A 173 16.93 0.53 2.09
CA ASN A 173 16.76 0.36 3.53
C ASN A 173 15.67 -0.70 3.75
N GLU A 174 16.00 -1.74 4.52
CA GLU A 174 15.11 -2.88 4.82
C GLU A 174 14.39 -2.76 6.18
N THR A 175 14.63 -1.66 6.91
CA THR A 175 13.96 -1.37 8.18
C THR A 175 12.45 -1.35 7.97
N PRO A 176 11.68 -2.17 8.72
CA PRO A 176 10.25 -2.23 8.56
C PRO A 176 9.58 -0.92 8.97
N GLY A 177 8.61 -0.51 8.17
CA GLY A 177 7.74 0.65 8.42
C GLY A 177 6.30 0.39 7.97
N TYR A 178 5.36 1.16 8.52
CA TYR A 178 3.95 1.17 8.11
C TYR A 178 3.35 2.57 8.22
N PHE A 179 2.09 2.69 7.82
CA PHE A 179 1.41 3.96 7.65
C PHE A 179 1.50 4.90 8.87
N ALA A 180 1.38 4.37 10.10
CA ALA A 180 1.41 5.18 11.32
C ALA A 180 2.74 5.92 11.53
N ASP A 181 3.84 5.42 10.97
CA ASP A 181 5.18 6.02 11.11
C ASP A 181 5.32 7.33 10.34
N TRP A 182 4.49 7.56 9.33
CA TRP A 182 4.70 8.69 8.42
C TRP A 182 4.43 10.04 9.09
N PHE A 183 3.46 10.12 10.01
CA PHE A 183 3.21 11.35 10.74
C PHE A 183 4.43 11.80 11.58
N PRO A 184 4.98 10.99 12.51
CA PRO A 184 6.17 11.37 13.26
C PRO A 184 7.40 11.55 12.35
N THR A 185 7.53 10.76 11.27
CA THR A 185 8.61 10.93 10.28
C THR A 185 8.57 12.30 9.61
N LEU A 186 7.39 12.78 9.22
CA LEU A 186 7.23 14.10 8.59
C LEU A 186 7.46 15.23 9.59
N CYS A 187 7.06 15.06 10.86
CA CYS A 187 7.43 15.99 11.94
C CYS A 187 8.94 16.13 12.06
N ASP A 188 9.68 15.01 12.14
CA ASP A 188 11.14 15.04 12.26
C ASP A 188 11.81 15.65 11.02
N ALA A 189 11.37 15.27 9.82
CA ALA A 189 11.86 15.81 8.57
C ALA A 189 11.66 17.34 8.49
N ALA A 190 10.52 17.84 8.98
CA ALA A 190 10.19 19.25 9.03
C ALA A 190 10.73 19.98 10.28
N ARG A 191 11.37 19.26 11.21
CA ARG A 191 11.84 19.77 12.52
C ARG A 191 10.71 20.38 13.35
N LEU A 192 9.56 19.71 13.36
CA LEU A 192 8.39 20.07 14.13
C LEU A 192 8.27 19.19 15.38
N GLU A 193 7.68 19.73 16.44
CA GLU A 193 7.34 18.94 17.63
C GLU A 193 6.30 17.88 17.28
N GLN A 194 6.54 16.65 17.74
CA GLN A 194 5.57 15.57 17.59
C GLN A 194 4.48 15.70 18.67
N PRO A 195 3.18 15.59 18.32
CA PRO A 195 2.14 15.46 19.31
C PRO A 195 2.33 14.18 20.14
N ALA A 196 1.85 14.19 21.38
CA ALA A 196 1.86 13.00 22.22
C ALA A 196 0.83 11.96 21.74
N GLY A 197 1.09 10.68 22.04
CA GLY A 197 0.13 9.60 21.76
C GLY A 197 0.10 9.14 20.31
N LEU A 198 1.20 9.27 19.57
CA LEU A 198 1.34 8.67 18.25
C LEU A 198 1.68 7.18 18.37
N ASP A 199 1.03 6.36 17.54
CA ASP A 199 1.29 4.90 17.48
C ASP A 199 2.59 4.58 16.71
N GLY A 200 2.91 5.40 15.71
CA GLY A 200 4.04 5.20 14.82
C GLY A 200 5.39 5.64 15.41
N GLN A 201 6.46 5.13 14.82
CA GLN A 201 7.83 5.53 15.12
C GLN A 201 8.46 6.17 13.90
N SER A 202 9.15 7.30 14.09
CA SER A 202 9.80 8.01 13.00
C SER A 202 10.85 7.13 12.30
N LEU A 203 10.75 7.06 10.97
CA LEU A 203 11.72 6.44 10.06
C LEU A 203 12.81 7.44 9.63
N TRP A 204 12.74 8.70 10.08
CA TRP A 204 13.68 9.74 9.69
C TRP A 204 15.15 9.39 10.01
N PRO A 205 15.47 8.81 11.18
CA PRO A 205 16.85 8.43 11.48
C PRO A 205 17.39 7.38 10.52
N GLU A 206 16.55 6.38 10.19
CA GLU A 206 16.85 5.28 9.27
C GLU A 206 17.08 5.76 7.84
N MET A 207 16.33 6.78 7.38
CA MET A 207 16.49 7.36 6.04
C MET A 207 17.73 8.26 5.92
N THR A 208 18.15 8.89 7.01
CA THR A 208 19.26 9.88 7.02
C THR A 208 20.57 9.32 7.57
N GLY A 209 20.58 8.07 8.04
CA GLY A 209 21.75 7.45 8.67
C GLY A 209 22.12 8.06 10.02
N THR A 210 21.16 8.71 10.71
CA THR A 210 21.37 9.17 12.08
C THR A 210 21.02 8.05 13.07
N ALA A 211 21.54 8.11 14.29
CA ALA A 211 21.37 7.03 15.27
C ALA A 211 19.87 6.80 15.57
N ALA A 212 19.36 5.65 15.16
CA ALA A 212 18.00 5.23 15.47
C ALA A 212 17.91 4.67 16.90
N PRO A 213 16.75 4.79 17.56
CA PRO A 213 16.49 4.10 18.81
C PRO A 213 16.67 2.58 18.65
N PRO A 214 17.11 1.86 19.70
CA PRO A 214 17.23 0.41 19.63
C PRO A 214 15.85 -0.25 19.55
N GLY A 215 15.57 -0.90 18.42
CA GLY A 215 14.40 -1.74 18.22
C GLY A 215 13.13 -0.98 17.86
N ARG A 216 12.22 -1.70 17.18
CA ARG A 216 10.91 -1.21 16.75
C ARG A 216 9.81 -1.83 17.60
N ASN A 217 8.79 -1.04 17.91
CA ASN A 217 7.54 -1.51 18.49
C ASN A 217 6.83 -2.49 17.54
N ALA A 218 5.94 -3.31 18.10
CA ALA A 218 5.10 -4.18 17.30
C ALA A 218 4.22 -3.36 16.35
N MET A 219 4.08 -3.81 15.12
CA MET A 219 3.17 -3.22 14.14
C MET A 219 1.86 -3.99 14.17
N VAL A 220 0.74 -3.28 14.33
CA VAL A 220 -0.58 -3.88 14.53
C VAL A 220 -1.52 -3.49 13.40
N TRP A 221 -2.27 -4.47 12.90
CA TRP A 221 -3.37 -4.27 11.95
C TRP A 221 -4.63 -4.92 12.49
N VAL A 222 -5.72 -4.17 12.50
CA VAL A 222 -7.07 -4.63 12.86
C VAL A 222 -7.97 -4.28 11.70
N PHE A 223 -8.51 -5.28 11.02
CA PHE A 223 -9.23 -5.10 9.77
C PHE A 223 -10.58 -5.80 9.81
N PRO A 224 -11.66 -5.10 10.21
CA PRO A 224 -12.97 -5.72 10.42
C PRO A 224 -13.70 -6.08 9.13
N GLU A 225 -13.21 -5.64 7.97
CA GLU A 225 -13.79 -5.94 6.66
C GLU A 225 -13.35 -7.32 6.14
N TYR A 226 -13.96 -7.77 5.03
CA TYR A 226 -13.62 -9.04 4.36
C TYR A 226 -13.59 -10.26 5.30
N GLY A 227 -14.57 -10.33 6.19
CA GLY A 227 -14.69 -11.42 7.16
C GLY A 227 -13.83 -11.24 8.42
N GLY A 228 -13.14 -10.12 8.60
CA GLY A 228 -12.42 -9.77 9.83
C GLY A 228 -11.05 -10.43 9.93
N GLN A 229 -10.00 -9.62 10.11
CA GLN A 229 -8.61 -10.05 10.21
C GLN A 229 -7.87 -9.22 11.26
N ALA A 230 -6.87 -9.82 11.89
CA ALA A 230 -5.92 -9.12 12.75
C ALA A 230 -4.50 -9.64 12.48
N ALA A 231 -3.51 -8.75 12.51
CA ALA A 231 -2.12 -9.12 12.38
C ALA A 231 -1.22 -8.30 13.31
N VAL A 232 -0.16 -8.94 13.79
CA VAL A 232 0.91 -8.34 14.59
C VAL A 232 2.24 -8.72 13.96
N ARG A 233 3.09 -7.74 13.65
CA ARG A 233 4.49 -7.97 13.28
C ARG A 233 5.40 -7.55 14.43
N LEU A 234 6.26 -8.46 14.87
CA LEU A 234 7.28 -8.25 15.88
C LEU A 234 8.62 -8.78 15.38
N GLY A 235 9.52 -7.86 15.02
CA GLY A 235 10.78 -8.20 14.35
C GLY A 235 10.53 -8.93 13.02
N GLN A 236 11.16 -10.10 12.87
CA GLN A 236 11.01 -10.98 11.70
C GLN A 236 9.73 -11.82 11.72
N TYR A 237 9.00 -11.86 12.84
CA TYR A 237 7.81 -12.70 12.95
C TYR A 237 6.54 -11.92 12.71
N LYS A 238 5.58 -12.58 12.05
CA LYS A 238 4.24 -12.08 11.82
C LYS A 238 3.22 -13.11 12.29
N MET A 239 2.31 -12.67 13.12
CA MET A 239 1.17 -13.43 13.61
C MET A 239 -0.08 -12.88 12.96
N ILE A 240 -0.89 -13.73 12.34
CA ILE A 240 -2.11 -13.32 11.63
C ILE A 240 -3.27 -14.24 12.01
N ARG A 241 -4.47 -13.67 12.10
CA ARG A 241 -5.71 -14.41 12.30
C ARG A 241 -6.80 -13.85 11.41
N GLN A 242 -7.58 -14.75 10.81
CA GLN A 242 -8.57 -14.41 9.78
C GLN A 242 -9.96 -14.97 10.12
N GLY A 243 -10.96 -14.50 9.38
CA GLY A 243 -12.34 -14.97 9.52
C GLY A 243 -12.97 -14.58 10.87
N LEU A 244 -12.49 -13.51 11.52
CA LEU A 244 -12.91 -13.08 12.84
C LEU A 244 -14.40 -12.65 12.93
N LYS A 245 -15.04 -12.32 11.80
CA LYS A 245 -16.48 -12.07 11.68
C LYS A 245 -17.28 -13.28 11.17
N THR A 246 -16.68 -14.47 11.16
CA THR A 246 -17.38 -15.71 10.82
C THR A 246 -17.80 -16.48 12.07
N LYS A 247 -18.68 -17.48 11.93
CA LYS A 247 -19.12 -18.33 13.05
C LYS A 247 -17.98 -19.16 13.66
N MET A 248 -16.94 -19.44 12.88
CA MET A 248 -15.77 -20.21 13.31
C MET A 248 -14.52 -19.47 12.84
N PRO A 249 -14.04 -18.48 13.62
CA PRO A 249 -12.82 -17.78 13.32
C PRO A 249 -11.64 -18.72 13.09
N GLY A 250 -10.77 -18.38 12.14
CA GLY A 250 -9.58 -19.15 11.84
C GLY A 250 -8.62 -19.23 13.04
N PRO A 251 -7.75 -20.25 13.09
CA PRO A 251 -6.69 -20.29 14.08
C PRO A 251 -5.68 -19.16 13.83
N TRP A 252 -4.82 -18.90 14.81
CA TRP A 252 -3.61 -18.11 14.59
C TRP A 252 -2.67 -18.81 13.62
N GLU A 253 -2.07 -18.03 12.74
CA GLU A 253 -0.95 -18.42 11.87
C GLU A 253 0.28 -17.60 12.28
N VAL A 254 1.46 -18.22 12.22
CA VAL A 254 2.74 -17.57 12.57
C VAL A 254 3.74 -17.80 11.44
N TYR A 255 4.39 -16.73 10.99
CA TYR A 255 5.37 -16.77 9.90
C TYR A 255 6.64 -16.03 10.29
N ASP A 256 7.79 -16.58 9.89
CA ASP A 256 9.04 -15.83 9.81
C ASP A 256 9.10 -15.17 8.44
N ILE A 257 8.78 -13.89 8.35
CA ILE A 257 8.60 -13.19 7.06
C ILE A 257 9.93 -12.72 6.44
N GLU A 258 11.03 -12.82 7.17
CA GLU A 258 12.37 -12.61 6.59
C GLU A 258 12.84 -13.89 5.88
N ALA A 259 12.63 -15.06 6.49
CA ALA A 259 12.98 -16.34 5.88
C ALA A 259 11.94 -16.86 4.88
N ASP A 260 10.66 -16.54 5.09
CA ASP A 260 9.52 -16.97 4.29
C ASP A 260 8.56 -15.80 3.99
N PRO A 261 8.96 -14.85 3.12
CA PRO A 261 8.14 -13.69 2.77
C PRO A 261 6.84 -14.07 2.03
N GLY A 262 6.74 -15.30 1.54
CA GLY A 262 5.54 -15.85 0.91
C GLY A 262 4.53 -16.44 1.90
N GLU A 263 4.84 -16.46 3.21
CA GLU A 263 3.96 -16.96 4.28
C GLU A 263 3.43 -18.37 3.99
N GLN A 264 4.33 -19.28 3.61
CA GLN A 264 4.03 -20.66 3.20
C GLN A 264 4.10 -21.66 4.35
N HIS A 265 4.97 -21.43 5.33
CA HIS A 265 5.25 -22.36 6.43
C HIS A 265 4.72 -21.83 7.75
N ASN A 266 3.53 -22.27 8.14
CA ASN A 266 2.91 -21.87 9.41
C ASN A 266 3.62 -22.52 10.62
N LEU A 267 4.19 -21.68 11.48
CA LEU A 267 4.94 -22.06 12.68
C LEU A 267 4.08 -22.11 13.96
N ALA A 268 2.78 -21.80 13.89
CA ALA A 268 1.90 -21.69 15.06
C ALA A 268 1.91 -22.94 15.96
N GLY A 269 2.06 -24.13 15.37
CA GLY A 269 2.13 -25.40 16.11
C GLY A 269 3.39 -25.56 16.97
N SER A 270 4.49 -24.89 16.61
CA SER A 270 5.77 -24.94 17.34
C SER A 270 6.12 -23.64 18.06
N ARG A 271 5.39 -22.55 17.79
CA ARG A 271 5.65 -21.20 18.33
C ARG A 271 4.41 -20.61 19.01
N SER A 272 3.87 -21.35 19.97
CA SER A 272 2.74 -20.88 20.79
C SER A 272 3.11 -19.67 21.66
N ASP A 273 4.41 -19.47 21.95
CA ASP A 273 4.96 -18.26 22.58
C ASP A 273 4.63 -17.00 21.78
N LEU A 274 4.80 -17.03 20.46
CA LEU A 274 4.52 -15.88 19.59
C LEU A 274 3.01 -15.60 19.47
N VAL A 275 2.18 -16.64 19.54
CA VAL A 275 0.72 -16.47 19.57
C VAL A 275 0.30 -15.73 20.84
N GLN A 276 0.79 -16.16 22.01
CA GLN A 276 0.51 -15.51 23.29
C GLN A 276 1.02 -14.06 23.29
N GLU A 277 2.21 -13.82 22.73
CA GLU A 277 2.76 -12.47 22.59
C GLU A 277 1.87 -11.58 21.71
N ALA A 278 1.37 -12.08 20.57
CA ALA A 278 0.45 -11.35 19.72
C ALA A 278 -0.85 -10.98 20.46
N GLU A 279 -1.40 -11.91 21.23
CA GLU A 279 -2.61 -11.66 22.02
C GLU A 279 -2.38 -10.60 23.11
N MET A 280 -1.22 -10.64 23.80
CA MET A 280 -0.84 -9.62 24.78
C MET A 280 -0.64 -8.25 24.14
N ILE A 281 0.02 -8.18 22.98
CA ILE A 281 0.19 -6.94 22.21
C ILE A 281 -1.18 -6.38 21.82
N LEU A 282 -2.07 -7.19 21.25
CA LEU A 282 -3.40 -6.71 20.85
C LEU A 282 -4.24 -6.24 22.05
N ARG A 283 -4.14 -6.90 23.21
CA ARG A 283 -4.80 -6.43 24.44
C ARG A 283 -4.28 -5.07 24.94
N ARG A 284 -3.01 -4.75 24.65
CA ARG A 284 -2.37 -3.51 25.07
C ARG A 284 -2.60 -2.38 24.06
N GLU A 285 -2.51 -2.68 22.77
CA GLU A 285 -2.48 -1.69 21.68
C GLU A 285 -3.86 -1.46 21.04
N MET A 286 -4.87 -2.30 21.30
CA MET A 286 -6.22 -2.09 20.77
C MET A 286 -7.14 -1.46 21.81
N ASP A 287 -7.87 -0.44 21.37
CA ASP A 287 -9.05 0.08 22.04
C ASP A 287 -10.35 -0.48 21.43
N ASP A 288 -11.41 -0.46 22.22
CA ASP A 288 -12.75 -0.77 21.73
C ASP A 288 -13.20 0.28 20.69
N ASN A 289 -13.50 -0.19 19.48
CA ASN A 289 -13.96 0.68 18.39
C ASN A 289 -15.43 0.42 18.08
N SER A 290 -16.31 1.35 18.48
CA SER A 290 -17.76 1.24 18.26
C SER A 290 -18.17 1.45 16.80
N VAL A 291 -17.34 2.11 15.99
CA VAL A 291 -17.60 2.35 14.57
C VAL A 291 -17.21 1.14 13.73
N PHE A 292 -16.07 0.53 14.04
CA PHE A 292 -15.54 -0.63 13.34
C PHE A 292 -15.26 -1.80 14.31
N PRO A 293 -16.30 -2.39 14.91
CA PRO A 293 -16.12 -3.42 15.93
C PRO A 293 -15.54 -4.71 15.33
N LEU A 294 -14.60 -5.31 16.07
CA LEU A 294 -14.04 -6.62 15.77
C LEU A 294 -13.81 -7.42 17.05
N ALA A 295 -14.55 -8.52 17.19
CA ALA A 295 -14.32 -9.50 18.24
C ALA A 295 -13.13 -10.38 17.85
N ILE A 296 -12.15 -10.47 18.74
CA ILE A 296 -10.98 -11.34 18.60
C ILE A 296 -11.00 -12.31 19.79
N PRO A 297 -11.42 -13.58 19.59
CA PRO A 297 -11.52 -14.57 20.65
C PRO A 297 -10.19 -14.75 21.37
N GLY A 298 -10.18 -14.62 22.70
CA GLY A 298 -8.94 -14.70 23.48
C GLY A 298 -8.15 -13.39 23.58
N VAL A 299 -8.66 -12.28 23.03
CA VAL A 299 -8.06 -10.93 23.16
C VAL A 299 -9.05 -9.98 23.84
N ASN A 300 -10.07 -9.51 23.12
CA ASN A 300 -11.08 -8.56 23.65
C ASN A 300 -12.45 -9.22 23.89
N THR A 301 -12.54 -10.53 23.67
CA THR A 301 -13.70 -11.33 24.03
C THR A 301 -13.25 -12.49 24.92
N PRO A 302 -14.05 -12.87 25.94
CA PRO A 302 -13.79 -14.08 26.72
C PRO A 302 -13.64 -15.27 25.77
N ALA A 303 -12.73 -16.20 26.07
CA ALA A 303 -12.77 -17.49 25.38
C ALA A 303 -14.14 -18.13 25.69
N ASP A 304 -14.94 -18.40 24.65
CA ASP A 304 -16.19 -19.13 24.83
C ASP A 304 -15.90 -20.43 25.59
N LYS A 305 -16.68 -20.68 26.66
CA LYS A 305 -16.58 -21.87 27.50
C LYS A 305 -16.96 -23.14 26.75
#